data_AF-A0A158R8R8-F1
#
_entry.id   AF-A0A158R8R8-F1
#
_cell.length_a   1.000
_cell.length_b   1.000
_cell.length_c   1.000
_cell.angle_alpha   90.00
_cell.angle_beta   90.00
_cell.angle_gamma   90.00
#
_symmetry.space_group_name_H-M   'P 1'
#
loop_
_entity.id
_entity.type
_entity.pdbx_description
1 polymer ?
#
loop_
_entity_poly.entity_id
_entity_poly.type
_entity_poly.pdbx_seq_one_letter_code
_entity_poly.pdbx_strand_id
1 'polypeptide(L)'
;MLPSNIAGFSLTNDSYVASDIVFSPLSIGMAMGEVKRFSIKFREPLPIRSKFTFTYRNSAGVSINATEKLPIKPLDPFTVEGGSNKTHRTSIFTKKPGKVELGLASVDLNITRVTGLSFDFIVFNVIGFACYSAFNIGLYFVPRIKAQYFARHPLGVIPVEINDLFFSLHGLFIMLVVIVQCLIFERGSQRVSKICITLSCLMLLFILTSTLLAAADAISWLTALYLYSYVKLFVTLIKYFPQLILNCRRRSCVGWSLCNFILDFIGGVLSIAQMLINAYNYGELSRSYLD
;
A
#
# COMPACT_ATOMS: atom_id res chain seq x y z
N MET A 1 -25.26 -43.90 9.30
CA MET A 1 -24.62 -43.20 8.16
C MET A 1 -24.71 -41.71 8.41
N LEU A 2 -23.56 -41.05 8.52
CA LEU A 2 -23.42 -39.61 8.77
C LEU A 2 -23.87 -38.81 7.54
N PRO A 3 -24.66 -37.73 7.67
CA PRO A 3 -24.58 -36.65 6.71
C PRO A 3 -23.41 -35.75 7.11
N SER A 4 -22.31 -35.96 6.40
CA SER A 4 -21.25 -34.98 6.18
C SER A 4 -21.87 -33.73 5.54
N ASN A 5 -22.01 -32.64 6.29
CA ASN A 5 -22.11 -31.30 5.71
C ASN A 5 -21.34 -30.34 6.62
N ILE A 6 -20.11 -30.09 6.17
CA ILE A 6 -19.13 -29.19 6.74
C ILE A 6 -19.51 -27.79 6.28
N ALA A 7 -20.18 -27.01 7.13
CA ALA A 7 -20.28 -25.57 6.94
C ALA A 7 -19.06 -24.94 7.61
N GLY A 8 -17.98 -24.75 6.84
CA GLY A 8 -16.83 -24.00 7.29
C GLY A 8 -17.22 -22.55 7.58
N PHE A 9 -16.97 -22.07 8.79
CA PHE A 9 -17.14 -20.66 9.10
C PHE A 9 -15.97 -19.84 8.55
N SER A 10 -16.27 -19.09 7.49
CA SER A 10 -15.52 -17.92 7.07
C SER A 10 -15.68 -16.85 8.15
N LEU A 11 -14.55 -16.30 8.59
CA LEU A 11 -14.53 -14.94 9.13
C LEU A 11 -15.29 -14.04 8.15
N THR A 12 -16.27 -13.27 8.62
CA THR A 12 -16.83 -12.19 7.82
C THR A 12 -15.66 -11.28 7.45
N ASN A 13 -15.49 -11.05 6.15
CA ASN A 13 -14.28 -10.59 5.48
C ASN A 13 -13.85 -9.14 5.82
N ASP A 14 -14.34 -8.57 6.91
CA ASP A 14 -14.11 -7.19 7.30
C ASP A 14 -13.24 -7.13 8.55
N SER A 15 -11.94 -7.38 8.34
CA SER A 15 -10.83 -6.63 8.92
C SER A 15 -9.55 -7.45 8.93
N TYR A 16 -8.50 -6.81 8.41
CA TYR A 16 -7.14 -7.26 8.11
C TYR A 16 -6.32 -7.91 9.25
N VAL A 17 -6.92 -8.31 10.38
CA VAL A 17 -6.23 -8.89 11.56
C VAL A 17 -6.60 -10.35 11.83
N ALA A 18 -7.63 -10.88 11.16
CA ALA A 18 -8.13 -12.22 11.47
C ALA A 18 -7.11 -13.36 11.27
N SER A 19 -6.09 -13.18 10.42
CA SER A 19 -5.02 -14.18 10.20
C SER A 19 -4.03 -14.31 11.36
N ASP A 20 -3.95 -13.31 12.24
CA ASP A 20 -2.98 -13.28 13.34
C ASP A 20 -3.54 -13.81 14.66
N ILE A 21 -4.84 -14.15 14.69
CA ILE A 21 -5.53 -14.70 15.84
C ILE A 21 -5.78 -16.20 15.59
N VAL A 22 -5.14 -17.05 16.39
CA VAL A 22 -5.21 -18.51 16.24
C VAL A 22 -5.98 -19.14 17.40
N PHE A 23 -7.04 -19.87 17.07
CA PHE A 23 -7.80 -20.68 18.03
C PHE A 23 -7.19 -22.07 18.17
N SER A 24 -6.99 -22.51 19.40
CA SER A 24 -6.46 -23.85 19.69
C SER A 24 -7.23 -24.50 20.85
N PRO A 25 -8.00 -25.58 20.58
CA PRO A 25 -8.35 -26.14 19.26
C PRO A 25 -9.43 -25.30 18.51
N LEU A 26 -9.50 -25.42 17.18
CA LEU A 26 -10.48 -24.71 16.32
C LEU A 26 -11.92 -25.25 16.49
N SER A 27 -12.06 -26.54 16.78
CA SER A 27 -13.34 -27.18 17.04
C SER A 27 -13.25 -28.09 18.25
N ILE A 28 -14.32 -28.15 19.03
CA ILE A 28 -14.38 -28.91 20.28
C ILE A 28 -15.66 -29.74 20.27
N GLY A 29 -15.53 -31.06 20.24
CA GLY A 29 -16.62 -31.98 20.60
C GLY A 29 -16.68 -32.10 22.13
N MET A 30 -17.86 -32.01 22.73
CA MET A 30 -18.04 -32.07 24.19
C MET A 30 -19.13 -33.07 24.57
N ALA A 31 -18.86 -33.88 25.60
CA ALA A 31 -19.85 -34.72 26.27
C ALA A 31 -20.56 -33.98 27.42
N MET A 32 -21.68 -34.52 27.92
CA MET A 32 -22.45 -33.90 29.00
C MET A 32 -21.61 -33.75 30.28
N GLY A 33 -21.56 -32.54 30.84
CA GLY A 33 -20.80 -32.25 32.07
C GLY A 33 -19.29 -32.12 31.87
N GLU A 34 -18.79 -32.23 30.63
CA GLU A 34 -17.37 -32.15 30.32
C GLU A 34 -16.89 -30.68 30.32
N VAL A 35 -15.71 -30.44 30.88
CA VAL A 35 -15.01 -29.14 30.82
C VAL A 35 -13.86 -29.27 29.82
N LYS A 36 -13.85 -28.44 28.77
CA LYS A 36 -12.73 -28.36 27.82
C LYS A 36 -12.10 -26.98 27.83
N ARG A 37 -10.77 -26.95 27.77
CA ARG A 37 -9.96 -25.74 27.72
C ARG A 37 -9.75 -25.33 26.26
N PHE A 38 -9.83 -24.03 26.00
CA PHE A 38 -9.44 -23.45 24.74
C PHE A 38 -8.53 -22.26 24.94
N SER A 39 -7.73 -21.97 23.93
CA SER A 39 -6.78 -20.86 23.93
C SER A 39 -6.88 -20.05 22.65
N ILE A 40 -6.78 -18.72 22.82
CA ILE A 40 -6.69 -17.75 21.74
C ILE A 40 -5.26 -17.20 21.76
N LYS A 41 -4.49 -17.51 20.73
CA LYS A 41 -3.10 -17.08 20.56
C LYS A 41 -3.05 -15.89 19.61
N PHE A 42 -2.23 -14.91 19.93
CA PHE A 42 -1.94 -13.76 19.08
C PHE A 42 -0.55 -13.92 18.50
N ARG A 43 -0.43 -14.04 17.17
CA ARG A 43 0.84 -14.21 16.46
C ARG A 43 1.68 -12.94 16.51
N GLU A 44 1.01 -11.80 16.41
CA GLU A 44 1.60 -10.48 16.61
C GLU A 44 0.92 -9.77 17.80
N PRO A 45 1.65 -8.92 18.55
CA PRO A 45 1.07 -8.14 19.63
C PRO A 45 -0.05 -7.24 19.09
N LEU A 46 -1.16 -7.19 19.83
CA LEU A 46 -2.27 -6.34 19.42
C LEU A 46 -1.83 -4.87 19.47
N PRO A 47 -2.14 -4.07 18.46
CA PRO A 47 -1.75 -2.67 18.36
C PRO A 47 -2.45 -1.75 19.36
N ILE A 48 -3.71 -2.06 19.72
CA ILE A 48 -4.55 -1.26 20.62
C ILE A 48 -5.30 -2.19 21.57
N ARG A 49 -5.80 -1.58 22.65
CA ARG A 49 -6.75 -2.23 23.55
C ARG A 49 -8.00 -2.65 22.79
N SER A 50 -8.21 -3.96 22.68
CA SER A 50 -9.30 -4.54 21.89
C SER A 50 -10.21 -5.38 22.77
N LYS A 51 -11.53 -5.15 22.67
CA LYS A 51 -12.54 -5.94 23.35
C LYS A 51 -13.01 -7.05 22.41
N PHE A 52 -12.92 -8.30 22.88
CA PHE A 52 -13.35 -9.47 22.13
C PHE A 52 -14.71 -9.94 22.68
N THR A 53 -15.71 -10.00 21.81
CA THR A 53 -17.04 -10.49 22.11
C THR A 53 -17.32 -11.80 21.38
N PHE A 54 -17.87 -12.78 22.09
CA PHE A 54 -18.24 -14.06 21.51
C PHE A 54 -19.68 -14.01 20.99
N THR A 55 -19.89 -14.58 19.80
CA THR A 55 -21.23 -14.81 19.25
C THR A 55 -21.40 -16.28 18.97
N TYR A 56 -22.64 -16.77 19.03
CA TYR A 56 -22.94 -18.17 18.88
C TYR A 56 -23.85 -18.40 17.68
N ARG A 57 -23.64 -19.50 16.96
CA ARG A 57 -24.48 -19.92 15.84
C ARG A 57 -24.90 -21.38 16.02
N ASN A 58 -26.08 -21.74 15.52
CA ASN A 58 -26.53 -23.13 15.48
C ASN A 58 -25.90 -23.89 14.29
N SER A 59 -26.20 -25.18 14.17
CA SER A 59 -25.75 -26.03 13.04
C SER A 59 -26.29 -25.59 11.68
N ALA A 60 -27.34 -24.76 11.65
CA ALA A 60 -27.89 -24.15 10.43
C ALA A 60 -27.30 -22.75 10.14
N GLY A 61 -26.31 -22.30 10.93
CA GLY A 61 -25.63 -21.02 10.76
C GLY A 61 -26.38 -19.78 11.26
N VAL A 62 -27.54 -19.95 11.90
CA VAL A 62 -28.34 -18.85 12.46
C VAL A 62 -27.76 -18.40 13.80
N SER A 63 -27.63 -17.09 14.01
CA SER A 63 -27.15 -16.52 15.26
C SER A 63 -28.11 -16.79 16.43
N ILE A 64 -27.56 -17.23 17.55
CA ILE A 64 -28.30 -17.47 18.79
C ILE A 64 -27.99 -16.31 19.74
N ASN A 65 -28.95 -15.39 19.90
CA ASN A 65 -28.83 -14.26 20.84
C ASN A 65 -29.32 -14.61 22.26
N ALA A 66 -30.10 -15.68 22.40
CA ALA A 66 -30.71 -16.06 23.67
C ALA A 66 -29.77 -16.94 24.51
N THR A 67 -29.22 -16.35 25.56
CA THR A 67 -28.31 -16.92 26.58
C THR A 67 -28.82 -18.24 27.17
N GLU A 68 -30.14 -18.39 27.30
CA GLU A 68 -30.80 -19.56 27.92
C GLU A 68 -30.96 -20.76 26.98
N LYS A 69 -30.93 -20.54 25.66
CA LYS A 69 -31.06 -21.61 24.65
C LYS A 69 -29.71 -22.24 24.30
N LEU A 70 -28.61 -21.71 24.83
CA LEU A 70 -27.27 -22.18 24.55
C LEU A 70 -26.97 -23.48 25.31
N PRO A 71 -26.43 -24.51 24.65
CA PRO A 71 -26.00 -25.73 25.31
C PRO A 71 -24.78 -25.51 26.23
N ILE A 72 -24.06 -24.41 26.02
CA ILE A 72 -22.87 -23.99 26.77
C ILE A 72 -23.16 -22.76 27.63
N LYS A 73 -22.43 -22.61 28.74
CA LYS A 73 -22.40 -21.32 29.44
C LYS A 73 -21.73 -20.27 28.52
N PRO A 74 -22.37 -19.11 28.27
CA PRO A 74 -21.75 -18.06 27.50
C PRO A 74 -20.43 -17.61 28.14
N LEU A 75 -19.48 -17.28 27.28
CA LEU A 75 -18.16 -16.82 27.65
C LEU A 75 -18.20 -15.32 27.83
N ASP A 76 -17.61 -14.85 28.93
CA ASP A 76 -17.52 -13.43 29.20
C ASP A 76 -16.60 -12.75 28.18
N PRO A 77 -16.95 -11.53 27.72
CA PRO A 77 -16.05 -10.73 26.90
C PRO A 77 -14.73 -10.51 27.62
N PHE A 78 -13.62 -10.56 26.89
CA PHE A 78 -12.30 -10.26 27.43
C PHE A 78 -11.66 -9.09 26.67
N THR A 79 -10.77 -8.37 27.35
CA THR A 79 -10.04 -7.25 26.76
C THR A 79 -8.55 -7.60 26.72
N VAL A 80 -7.89 -7.29 25.62
CA VAL A 80 -6.44 -7.41 25.49
C VAL A 80 -5.85 -6.04 25.26
N GLU A 81 -4.89 -5.65 26.10
CA GLU A 81 -4.19 -4.36 26.01
C GLU A 81 -3.30 -4.27 24.77
N GLY A 82 -3.14 -3.06 24.24
CA GLY A 82 -2.18 -2.77 23.17
C GLY A 82 -0.74 -3.13 23.57
N GLY A 83 0.04 -3.66 22.65
CA GLY A 83 1.39 -4.20 22.85
C GLY A 83 1.43 -5.62 23.42
N SER A 84 0.30 -6.20 23.84
CA SER A 84 0.27 -7.54 24.45
C SER A 84 0.12 -8.64 23.41
N ASN A 85 0.95 -9.68 23.53
CA ASN A 85 0.82 -10.96 22.80
C ASN A 85 0.38 -12.10 23.74
N LYS A 86 -0.15 -11.77 24.92
CA LYS A 86 -0.53 -12.77 25.92
C LYS A 86 -1.66 -13.65 25.40
N THR A 87 -1.43 -14.96 25.42
CA THR A 87 -2.45 -15.96 25.06
C THR A 87 -3.59 -15.90 26.08
N HIS A 88 -4.82 -15.70 25.61
CA HIS A 88 -6.00 -15.80 26.44
C HIS A 88 -6.42 -17.27 26.56
N ARG A 89 -6.60 -17.76 27.79
CA ARG A 89 -7.04 -19.13 28.07
C ARG A 89 -8.35 -19.08 28.83
N THR A 90 -9.31 -19.90 28.42
CA THR A 90 -10.61 -19.99 29.08
C THR A 90 -11.19 -21.39 28.86
N SER A 91 -12.20 -21.74 29.65
CA SER A 91 -12.80 -23.08 29.68
C SER A 91 -14.26 -22.98 29.32
N ILE A 92 -14.72 -23.91 28.48
CA ILE A 92 -16.13 -24.04 28.11
C ILE A 92 -16.71 -25.18 28.93
N PHE A 93 -17.90 -24.92 29.49
CA PHE A 93 -18.71 -25.93 30.15
C PHE A 93 -20.01 -26.11 29.38
N THR A 94 -20.37 -27.37 29.13
CA THR A 94 -21.61 -27.71 28.45
C THR A 94 -22.59 -28.48 29.34
N LYS A 95 -23.87 -28.11 29.25
CA LYS A 95 -24.98 -28.85 29.86
C LYS A 95 -25.58 -29.90 28.92
N LYS A 96 -25.23 -29.89 27.63
CA LYS A 96 -25.74 -30.82 26.61
C LYS A 96 -24.61 -31.33 25.69
N PRO A 97 -24.60 -32.61 25.27
CA PRO A 97 -23.58 -33.09 24.34
C PRO A 97 -23.71 -32.37 22.98
N GLY A 98 -22.58 -32.02 22.37
CA GLY A 98 -22.57 -31.28 21.10
C GLY A 98 -21.17 -30.88 20.62
N LYS A 99 -21.09 -30.38 19.38
CA LYS A 99 -19.87 -29.81 18.78
C LYS A 99 -19.97 -28.29 18.81
N VAL A 100 -18.96 -27.63 19.36
CA VAL A 100 -18.83 -26.17 19.39
C VAL A 100 -17.69 -25.76 18.46
N GLU A 101 -17.96 -24.82 17.56
CA GLU A 101 -16.97 -24.19 16.70
C GLU A 101 -16.74 -22.77 17.19
N LEU A 102 -15.47 -22.36 17.24
CA LEU A 102 -15.07 -21.08 17.81
C LEU A 102 -14.74 -20.10 16.69
N GLY A 103 -15.29 -18.89 16.78
CA GLY A 103 -15.04 -17.81 15.85
C GLY A 103 -15.21 -16.45 16.51
N LEU A 104 -14.64 -15.42 15.89
CA LEU A 104 -14.85 -14.01 16.24
C LEU A 104 -15.82 -13.41 15.23
N ALA A 105 -16.87 -12.73 15.72
CA ALA A 105 -17.85 -12.07 14.86
C ALA A 105 -17.38 -10.70 14.37
N SER A 106 -16.74 -9.92 15.23
CA SER A 106 -16.14 -8.65 14.90
C SER A 106 -14.98 -8.40 15.84
N VAL A 107 -13.94 -7.79 15.32
CA VAL A 107 -12.93 -7.14 16.15
C VAL A 107 -13.02 -5.66 15.80
N ASP A 108 -13.32 -4.81 16.77
CA ASP A 108 -13.34 -3.35 16.60
C ASP A 108 -11.90 -2.82 16.49
N LEU A 109 -11.18 -3.28 15.47
CA LEU A 109 -9.84 -2.82 15.13
C LEU A 109 -9.95 -1.83 13.98
N ASN A 110 -10.50 -0.66 14.26
CA ASN A 110 -10.42 0.47 13.33
C ASN A 110 -9.02 1.08 13.39
N ILE A 111 -8.04 0.38 12.83
CA ILE A 111 -6.67 0.86 12.79
C ILE A 111 -6.24 0.97 11.34
N THR A 112 -6.25 2.20 10.86
CA THR A 112 -5.49 2.63 9.70
C THR A 112 -4.00 2.53 10.03
N ARG A 113 -3.39 1.37 9.76
CA ARG A 113 -1.93 1.18 9.84
C ARG A 113 -1.31 1.46 8.49
N VAL A 114 -0.21 2.21 8.47
CA VAL A 114 0.62 2.38 7.25
C VAL A 114 1.67 1.27 7.13
N THR A 115 1.53 0.20 7.91
CA THR A 115 2.55 -0.85 7.94
C THR A 115 2.66 -1.59 6.61
N GLY A 116 1.63 -1.68 5.78
CA GLY A 116 1.68 -2.32 4.46
C GLY A 116 2.53 -1.60 3.40
N LEU A 117 2.86 -0.32 3.61
CA LEU A 117 3.52 0.52 2.62
C LEU A 117 5.00 0.74 3.00
N SER A 118 5.89 0.51 2.03
CA SER A 118 7.33 0.73 2.22
C SER A 118 7.66 2.22 2.24
N PHE A 119 8.34 2.69 3.28
CA PHE A 119 8.79 4.08 3.35
C PHE A 119 9.84 4.42 2.29
N ASP A 120 10.64 3.44 1.87
CA ASP A 120 11.60 3.61 0.78
C ASP A 120 10.86 3.90 -0.54
N PHE A 121 9.75 3.21 -0.79
CA PHE A 121 8.89 3.45 -1.96
C PHE A 121 8.38 4.89 -1.95
N ILE A 122 7.95 5.41 -0.79
CA ILE A 122 7.45 6.79 -0.65
C ILE A 122 8.56 7.78 -1.00
N VAL A 123 9.74 7.65 -0.39
CA VAL A 123 10.88 8.55 -0.59
C VAL A 123 11.26 8.62 -2.07
N PHE A 124 11.39 7.46 -2.73
CA PHE A 124 11.73 7.43 -4.15
C PHE A 124 10.65 8.09 -5.01
N ASN A 125 9.37 7.81 -4.78
CA ASN A 125 8.30 8.43 -5.56
C ASN A 125 8.28 9.95 -5.43
N VAL A 126 8.50 10.50 -4.22
CA VAL A 126 8.53 11.95 -4.00
C VAL A 126 9.64 12.61 -4.81
N ILE A 127 10.86 12.06 -4.74
CA ILE A 127 12.01 12.57 -5.52
C ILE A 127 11.71 12.49 -7.01
N GLY A 128 11.19 11.35 -7.48
CA GLY A 128 10.84 11.17 -8.88
C GLY A 128 9.78 12.16 -9.37
N PHE A 129 8.64 12.24 -8.69
CA PHE A 129 7.56 13.16 -9.08
C PHE A 129 7.96 14.63 -8.96
N ALA A 130 8.82 15.00 -8.00
CA ALA A 130 9.37 16.34 -7.91
C ALA A 130 10.26 16.67 -9.12
N CYS A 131 11.19 15.77 -9.49
CA CYS A 131 12.04 15.93 -10.68
C CYS A 131 11.21 16.04 -11.96
N TYR A 132 10.19 15.18 -12.10
CA TYR A 132 9.34 15.16 -13.28
C TYR A 132 8.46 16.40 -13.38
N SER A 133 7.90 16.85 -12.25
CA SER A 133 7.13 18.10 -12.19
C SER A 133 8.01 19.30 -12.54
N ALA A 134 9.25 19.36 -12.05
CA ALA A 134 10.19 20.43 -12.37
C ALA A 134 10.53 20.46 -13.87
N PHE A 135 10.78 19.28 -14.48
CA PHE A 135 11.02 19.16 -15.92
C PHE A 135 9.81 19.64 -16.73
N ASN A 136 8.60 19.14 -16.42
CA ASN A 136 7.38 19.48 -17.15
C ASN A 136 7.01 20.96 -16.97
N ILE A 137 7.04 21.50 -15.75
CA ILE A 137 6.79 22.94 -15.50
C ILE A 137 7.79 23.79 -16.27
N GLY A 138 9.09 23.44 -16.17
CA GLY A 138 10.16 24.21 -16.81
C GLY A 138 9.99 24.27 -18.31
N LEU A 139 9.79 23.12 -18.97
CA LEU A 139 9.68 23.06 -20.42
C LEU A 139 8.31 23.57 -20.93
N TYR A 140 7.24 23.46 -20.14
CA TYR A 140 5.90 23.90 -20.51
C TYR A 140 5.66 25.39 -20.29
N PHE A 141 6.12 25.99 -19.18
CA PHE A 141 5.81 27.38 -18.86
C PHE A 141 6.96 28.36 -19.13
N VAL A 142 8.22 27.95 -19.02
CA VAL A 142 9.34 28.91 -19.01
C VAL A 142 9.82 29.23 -20.43
N PRO A 143 9.67 30.47 -20.93
CA PRO A 143 10.04 30.81 -22.31
C PRO A 143 11.54 30.65 -22.58
N ARG A 144 12.40 30.96 -21.60
CA ARG A 144 13.86 30.80 -21.71
C ARG A 144 14.24 29.34 -21.97
N ILE A 145 13.58 28.39 -21.32
CA ILE A 145 13.85 26.95 -21.48
C ILE A 145 13.33 26.48 -22.85
N LYS A 146 12.16 26.95 -23.30
CA LYS A 146 11.65 26.68 -24.65
C LYS A 146 12.60 27.20 -25.73
N ALA A 147 13.12 28.41 -25.59
CA ALA A 147 14.09 28.97 -26.52
C ALA A 147 15.38 28.12 -26.58
N GLN A 148 15.88 27.66 -25.43
CA GLN A 148 17.01 26.72 -25.37
C GLN A 148 16.69 25.38 -26.05
N TYR A 149 15.45 24.93 -25.97
CA TYR A 149 15.01 23.68 -26.61
C TYR A 149 14.99 23.83 -28.13
N PHE A 150 14.34 24.86 -28.66
CA PHE A 150 14.29 25.12 -30.11
C PHE A 150 15.67 25.44 -30.70
N ALA A 151 16.57 26.06 -29.92
CA ALA A 151 17.95 26.25 -30.35
C ALA A 151 18.71 24.92 -30.56
N ARG A 152 18.38 23.88 -29.78
CA ARG A 152 18.95 22.52 -29.94
C ARG A 152 18.20 21.66 -30.94
N HIS A 153 16.89 21.88 -31.06
CA HIS A 153 16.00 21.11 -31.92
C HIS A 153 15.18 22.09 -32.80
N PRO A 154 15.78 22.63 -33.88
CA PRO A 154 15.14 23.69 -34.69
C PRO A 154 13.83 23.26 -35.34
N LEU A 155 13.72 21.97 -35.70
CA LEU A 155 12.52 21.35 -36.26
C LEU A 155 11.72 20.58 -35.21
N GLY A 156 12.17 20.61 -33.95
CA GLY A 156 11.55 19.86 -32.86
C GLY A 156 10.30 20.55 -32.35
N VAL A 157 9.32 19.76 -31.93
CA VAL A 157 8.17 20.26 -31.17
C VAL A 157 8.41 19.96 -29.69
N ILE A 158 7.95 20.87 -28.82
CA ILE A 158 8.06 20.69 -27.38
C ILE A 158 7.36 19.36 -27.01
N PRO A 159 8.06 18.41 -26.38
CA PRO A 159 7.53 17.07 -26.15
C PRO A 159 6.65 16.96 -24.90
N VAL A 160 6.43 18.07 -24.19
CA VAL A 160 5.65 18.10 -22.94
C VAL A 160 4.28 18.69 -23.21
N GLU A 161 3.27 17.89 -22.88
CA GLU A 161 1.86 18.25 -23.02
C GLU A 161 1.20 18.50 -21.65
N ILE A 162 -0.02 19.04 -21.67
CA ILE A 162 -0.73 19.39 -20.43
C ILE A 162 -1.08 18.17 -19.57
N ASN A 163 -1.30 17.01 -20.19
CA ASN A 163 -1.56 15.76 -19.48
C ASN A 163 -0.34 15.32 -18.67
N ASP A 164 0.88 15.53 -19.18
CA ASP A 164 2.13 15.19 -18.48
C ASP A 164 2.31 16.07 -17.25
N LEU A 165 1.97 17.35 -17.38
CA LEU A 165 1.97 18.32 -16.30
C LEU A 165 0.97 17.92 -15.20
N PHE A 166 -0.28 17.62 -15.57
CA PHE A 166 -1.30 17.19 -14.62
C PHE A 166 -0.90 15.90 -13.90
N PHE A 167 -0.46 14.88 -14.65
CA PHE A 167 -0.06 13.59 -14.09
C PHE A 167 1.11 13.74 -13.10
N SER A 168 2.14 14.51 -13.46
CA SER A 168 3.32 14.72 -12.60
C SER A 168 2.99 15.47 -11.31
N LEU A 169 2.20 16.54 -11.37
CA LEU A 169 1.80 17.34 -10.21
C LEU A 169 0.80 16.61 -9.32
N HIS A 170 -0.17 15.92 -9.91
CA HIS A 170 -1.13 15.12 -9.17
C HIS A 170 -0.43 13.98 -8.40
N GLY A 171 0.51 13.29 -9.06
CA GLY A 171 1.33 12.27 -8.41
C GLY A 171 2.15 12.82 -7.25
N LEU A 172 2.79 14.00 -7.42
CA LEU A 172 3.51 14.66 -6.33
C LEU A 172 2.58 15.01 -5.16
N PHE A 173 1.40 15.56 -5.44
CA PHE A 173 0.41 15.91 -4.42
C PHE A 173 -0.06 14.67 -3.63
N ILE A 174 -0.41 13.58 -4.31
CA ILE A 174 -0.78 12.32 -3.65
C ILE A 174 0.36 11.84 -2.75
N MET A 175 1.61 11.92 -3.22
CA MET A 175 2.74 11.50 -2.40
C MET A 175 2.93 12.35 -1.14
N LEU A 176 2.67 13.65 -1.21
CA LEU A 176 2.67 14.53 -0.03
C LEU A 176 1.56 14.16 0.95
N VAL A 177 0.35 13.87 0.46
CA VAL A 177 -0.76 13.37 1.29
C VAL A 177 -0.37 12.07 1.98
N VAL A 178 0.26 11.13 1.26
CA VAL A 178 0.74 9.87 1.81
C VAL A 178 1.82 10.08 2.88
N ILE A 179 2.74 11.03 2.70
CA ILE A 179 3.71 11.40 3.76
C ILE A 179 2.97 11.86 5.00
N VAL A 180 2.00 12.77 4.87
CA VAL A 180 1.21 13.27 6.01
C VAL A 180 0.48 12.11 6.70
N GLN A 181 -0.11 11.19 5.95
CA GLN A 181 -0.71 9.98 6.49
C GLN A 181 0.31 9.12 7.26
N CYS A 182 1.52 8.96 6.75
CA CYS A 182 2.58 8.22 7.44
C CYS A 182 3.10 8.90 8.72
N LEU A 183 2.89 10.21 8.87
CA LEU A 183 3.21 10.94 10.10
C LEU A 183 2.10 10.83 11.15
N ILE A 184 0.84 10.71 10.72
CA ILE A 184 -0.34 10.65 11.60
C ILE A 184 -0.65 9.23 12.05
N PHE A 185 -0.53 8.24 11.15
CA PHE A 185 -0.95 6.87 11.40
C PHE A 185 0.16 5.98 11.97
N GLU A 186 -0.25 4.88 12.62
CA GLU A 186 0.66 3.92 13.25
C GLU A 186 1.62 3.29 12.22
N ARG A 187 2.91 3.58 12.42
CA ARG A 187 4.03 3.17 11.55
C ARG A 187 4.75 1.91 12.02
N GLY A 188 4.48 1.46 13.25
CA GLY A 188 5.20 0.35 13.88
C GLY A 188 6.71 0.60 13.91
N SER A 189 7.49 -0.46 13.68
CA SER A 189 8.97 -0.42 13.71
C SER A 189 9.64 -0.12 12.36
N GLN A 190 8.86 0.30 11.34
CA GLN A 190 9.43 0.57 10.01
C GLN A 190 10.28 1.82 9.99
N ARG A 191 11.40 1.72 9.27
CA ARG A 191 12.34 2.81 9.03
C ARG A 191 12.74 2.79 7.56
N VAL A 192 13.16 3.95 7.07
CA VAL A 192 13.77 4.06 5.74
C VAL A 192 15.10 3.28 5.75
N SER A 193 15.31 2.44 4.74
CA SER A 193 16.53 1.66 4.60
C SER A 193 17.74 2.55 4.39
N LYS A 194 18.90 2.13 4.92
CA LYS A 194 20.18 2.81 4.67
C LYS A 194 20.49 2.92 3.18
N ILE A 195 20.15 1.88 2.40
CA ILE A 195 20.32 1.88 0.94
C ILE A 195 19.47 2.98 0.30
N CYS A 196 18.21 3.12 0.73
CA CYS A 196 17.33 4.17 0.23
C CYS A 196 17.86 5.56 0.59
N ILE A 197 18.29 5.77 1.84
CA ILE A 197 18.89 7.04 2.26
C ILE A 197 20.11 7.38 1.41
N THR A 198 21.06 6.44 1.25
CA THR A 198 22.27 6.67 0.46
C THR A 198 21.93 7.01 -0.99
N LEU A 199 21.06 6.25 -1.65
CA LEU A 199 20.65 6.52 -3.03
C LEU A 199 19.94 7.88 -3.15
N SER A 200 19.05 8.20 -2.22
CA SER A 200 18.36 9.50 -2.18
C SER A 200 19.33 10.65 -1.98
N CYS A 201 20.31 10.54 -1.09
CA CYS A 201 21.35 11.55 -0.92
C CYS A 201 22.17 11.76 -2.19
N LEU A 202 22.55 10.67 -2.87
CA LEU A 202 23.28 10.75 -4.15
C LEU A 202 22.45 11.45 -5.24
N MET A 203 21.16 11.10 -5.36
CA MET A 203 20.25 11.75 -6.31
C MET A 203 20.06 13.23 -6.00
N LEU A 204 19.85 13.58 -4.73
CA LEU A 204 19.69 14.97 -4.31
C LEU A 204 20.97 15.78 -4.50
N LEU A 205 22.14 15.19 -4.25
CA LEU A 205 23.42 15.82 -4.53
C LEU A 205 23.59 16.06 -6.03
N PHE A 206 23.27 15.08 -6.87
CA PHE A 206 23.33 15.22 -8.33
C PHE A 206 22.37 16.29 -8.88
N ILE A 207 21.16 16.38 -8.32
CA ILE A 207 20.21 17.44 -8.61
C ILE A 207 20.81 18.78 -8.19
N LEU A 208 21.30 18.90 -6.96
CA LEU A 208 21.89 20.13 -6.44
C LEU A 208 23.07 20.61 -7.29
N THR A 209 24.01 19.73 -7.63
CA THR A 209 25.16 20.11 -8.46
C THR A 209 24.72 20.57 -9.85
N SER A 210 23.78 19.88 -10.49
CA SER A 210 23.24 20.33 -11.78
C SER A 210 22.48 21.66 -11.69
N THR A 211 21.76 21.92 -10.60
CA THR A 211 21.14 23.25 -10.35
C THR A 211 22.21 24.33 -10.23
N LEU A 212 23.26 24.10 -9.45
CA LEU A 212 24.32 25.07 -9.20
C LEU A 212 25.11 25.37 -10.48
N LEU A 213 25.41 24.35 -11.29
CA LEU A 213 26.06 24.53 -12.59
C LEU A 213 25.17 25.36 -13.55
N ALA A 214 23.85 25.16 -13.52
CA ALA A 214 22.94 25.97 -14.33
C ALA A 214 22.79 27.41 -13.83
N ALA A 215 22.81 27.60 -12.51
CA ALA A 215 22.79 28.92 -11.89
C ALA A 215 24.06 29.73 -12.16
N ALA A 216 25.21 29.05 -12.30
CA ALA A 216 26.48 29.64 -12.69
C ALA A 216 26.65 29.80 -14.22
N ASP A 217 25.60 29.56 -15.01
CA ASP A 217 25.60 29.54 -16.48
C ASP A 217 26.67 28.60 -17.11
N ALA A 218 27.23 27.67 -16.33
CA ALA A 218 28.17 26.65 -16.83
C ALA A 218 27.47 25.59 -17.69
N ILE A 219 26.19 25.32 -17.41
CA ILE A 219 25.29 24.56 -18.27
C ILE A 219 23.99 25.32 -18.47
N SER A 220 23.25 25.04 -19.53
CA SER A 220 21.90 25.60 -19.70
C SER A 220 20.92 25.01 -18.70
N TRP A 221 19.92 25.79 -18.29
CA TRP A 221 18.77 25.30 -17.51
C TRP A 221 18.06 24.10 -18.14
N LEU A 222 17.93 24.06 -19.48
CA LEU A 222 17.40 22.89 -20.18
C LEU A 222 18.21 21.61 -19.90
N THR A 223 19.54 21.69 -19.90
CA THR A 223 20.41 20.55 -19.55
C THR A 223 20.17 20.09 -18.12
N ALA A 224 20.11 21.01 -17.15
CA ALA A 224 19.81 20.63 -15.77
C ALA A 224 18.45 19.91 -15.65
N LEU A 225 17.43 20.40 -16.34
CA LEU A 225 16.11 19.75 -16.35
C LEU A 225 16.14 18.36 -17.03
N TYR A 226 16.94 18.14 -18.07
CA TYR A 226 17.17 16.79 -18.60
C TYR A 226 17.87 15.88 -17.59
N LEU A 227 18.81 16.40 -16.80
CA LEU A 227 19.42 15.63 -15.71
C LEU A 227 18.38 15.24 -14.64
N TYR A 228 17.40 16.11 -14.35
CA TYR A 228 16.30 15.77 -13.45
C TYR A 228 15.40 14.67 -14.03
N SER A 229 15.11 14.73 -15.34
CA SER A 229 14.30 13.68 -15.98
C SER A 229 15.01 12.32 -15.97
N TYR A 230 16.35 12.28 -16.08
CA TYR A 230 17.11 11.04 -15.89
C TYR A 230 17.02 10.49 -14.46
N VAL A 231 17.02 11.35 -13.44
CA VAL A 231 16.76 10.93 -12.06
C VAL A 231 15.36 10.32 -11.93
N LYS A 232 14.34 10.94 -12.53
CA LYS A 232 12.97 10.38 -12.57
C LYS A 232 12.96 9.00 -13.25
N LEU A 233 13.65 8.83 -14.37
CA LEU A 233 13.71 7.53 -15.06
C LEU A 233 14.37 6.47 -14.17
N PHE A 234 15.50 6.80 -13.54
CA PHE A 234 16.17 5.91 -12.60
C PHE A 234 15.26 5.51 -11.43
N VAL A 235 14.59 6.48 -10.80
CA VAL A 235 13.59 6.23 -9.75
C VAL A 235 12.48 5.29 -10.23
N THR A 236 11.99 5.49 -11.46
CA THR A 236 10.90 4.67 -12.02
C THR A 236 11.29 3.19 -12.11
N LEU A 237 12.56 2.90 -12.38
CA LEU A 237 13.10 1.53 -12.39
C LEU A 237 13.23 0.93 -10.99
N ILE A 238 13.72 1.71 -10.02
CA ILE A 238 14.10 1.15 -8.72
C ILE A 238 13.00 1.20 -7.65
N LYS A 239 12.02 2.11 -7.78
CA LYS A 239 11.10 2.47 -6.68
C LYS A 239 10.28 1.29 -6.15
N TYR A 240 9.99 0.30 -7.00
CA TYR A 240 9.14 -0.84 -6.63
C TYR A 240 9.89 -1.97 -5.92
N PHE A 241 11.23 -2.04 -6.00
CA PHE A 241 12.00 -3.10 -5.33
C PHE A 241 11.78 -3.16 -3.82
N PRO A 242 11.84 -2.04 -3.06
CA PRO A 242 11.60 -2.08 -1.62
C PRO A 242 10.21 -2.60 -1.26
N GLN A 243 9.19 -2.25 -2.05
CA GLN A 243 7.82 -2.73 -1.82
C GLN A 243 7.69 -4.22 -2.13
N LEU A 244 8.31 -4.68 -3.22
CA LEU A 244 8.35 -6.09 -3.59
C LEU A 244 9.00 -6.93 -2.48
N ILE A 245 10.18 -6.51 -2.00
CA ILE A 245 10.91 -7.19 -0.92
C ILE A 245 10.06 -7.24 0.36
N LEU A 246 9.39 -6.14 0.72
CA LEU A 246 8.51 -6.07 1.89
C LEU A 246 7.35 -7.06 1.78
N ASN A 247 6.67 -7.08 0.63
CA ASN A 247 5.54 -7.98 0.37
C ASN A 247 5.99 -9.45 0.36
N CYS A 248 7.15 -9.76 -0.25
CA CYS A 248 7.73 -11.10 -0.26
C CYS A 248 8.08 -11.58 1.17
N ARG A 249 8.68 -10.72 1.99
CA ARG A 249 9.04 -11.05 3.38
C ARG A 249 7.80 -11.33 4.24
N ARG A 250 6.70 -10.61 4.00
CA ARG A 250 5.43 -10.80 4.71
C ARG A 250 4.55 -11.89 4.12
N ARG A 251 4.83 -12.35 2.90
CA ARG A 251 3.96 -13.23 2.11
C ARG A 251 2.53 -12.68 2.01
N SER A 252 2.39 -11.36 1.96
CA SER A 252 1.10 -10.67 1.94
C SER A 252 1.23 -9.30 1.29
N CYS A 253 0.24 -8.92 0.48
CA CYS A 253 0.10 -7.58 -0.11
C CYS A 253 -0.87 -6.70 0.71
N VAL A 254 -1.28 -7.16 1.89
CA VAL A 254 -2.18 -6.42 2.78
C VAL A 254 -1.59 -5.07 3.17
N GLY A 255 -2.37 -4.01 2.98
CA GLY A 255 -1.97 -2.63 3.27
C GLY A 255 -1.16 -1.94 2.18
N TRP A 256 -1.00 -2.57 1.00
CA TRP A 256 -0.48 -1.93 -0.21
C TRP A 256 -1.59 -1.85 -1.28
N SER A 257 -1.76 -0.67 -1.88
CA SER A 257 -2.73 -0.49 -2.97
C SER A 257 -2.15 -1.02 -4.28
N LEU A 258 -2.58 -2.22 -4.69
CA LEU A 258 -2.24 -2.78 -5.99
C LEU A 258 -2.76 -1.89 -7.14
N CYS A 259 -3.89 -1.21 -6.93
CA CYS A 259 -4.45 -0.28 -7.91
C CYS A 259 -3.47 0.85 -8.24
N ASN A 260 -2.73 1.37 -7.26
CA ASN A 260 -1.73 2.42 -7.50
C ASN A 260 -0.61 1.94 -8.44
N PHE A 261 -0.15 0.70 -8.28
CA PHE A 261 0.84 0.10 -9.19
C PHE A 261 0.30 -0.05 -10.61
N ILE A 262 -0.93 -0.55 -10.75
CA ILE A 262 -1.57 -0.75 -12.05
C ILE A 262 -1.77 0.59 -12.76
N LEU A 263 -2.24 1.61 -12.05
CA LEU A 263 -2.42 2.95 -12.61
C LEU A 263 -1.11 3.58 -13.06
N ASP A 264 -0.03 3.43 -12.29
CA ASP A 264 1.31 3.87 -12.70
C ASP A 264 1.80 3.15 -13.96
N PHE A 265 1.56 1.83 -14.04
CA PHE A 265 1.94 1.03 -15.19
C PHE A 265 1.15 1.42 -16.45
N ILE A 266 -0.18 1.54 -16.33
CA ILE A 266 -1.06 1.97 -17.41
C ILE A 266 -0.69 3.39 -17.85
N GLY A 267 -0.45 4.31 -16.91
CA GLY A 267 -0.01 5.66 -17.21
C GLY A 267 1.30 5.69 -18.02
N GLY A 268 2.27 4.85 -17.66
CA GLY A 268 3.51 4.68 -18.43
C GLY A 268 3.27 4.15 -19.85
N VAL A 269 2.42 3.13 -20.01
CA VAL A 269 2.08 2.57 -21.33
C VAL A 269 1.35 3.61 -22.19
N LEU A 270 0.38 4.33 -21.63
CA LEU A 270 -0.35 5.38 -22.32
C LEU A 270 0.56 6.54 -22.73
N SER A 271 1.54 6.92 -21.90
CA SER A 271 2.52 7.95 -22.23
C SER A 271 3.41 7.54 -23.42
N ILE A 272 3.87 6.30 -23.47
CA ILE A 272 4.61 5.77 -24.63
C ILE A 272 3.72 5.75 -25.87
N ALA A 273 2.47 5.31 -25.74
CA ALA A 273 1.52 5.31 -26.85
C ALA A 273 1.29 6.73 -27.40
N GLN A 274 1.12 7.72 -26.53
CA GLN A 274 1.01 9.13 -26.92
C GLN A 274 2.26 9.61 -27.67
N MET A 275 3.47 9.28 -27.20
CA MET A 275 4.70 9.64 -27.89
C MET A 275 4.78 9.03 -29.30
N LEU A 276 4.35 7.77 -29.47
CA LEU A 276 4.31 7.11 -30.78
C LEU A 276 3.31 7.78 -31.72
N ILE A 277 2.11 8.11 -31.23
CA ILE A 277 1.08 8.80 -32.02
C ILE A 277 1.57 10.19 -32.43
N ASN A 278 2.16 10.94 -31.51
CA ASN A 278 2.72 12.26 -31.80
C ASN A 278 3.83 12.17 -32.86
N ALA A 279 4.75 11.21 -32.73
CA ALA A 279 5.80 10.98 -33.71
C ALA A 279 5.24 10.64 -35.11
N TYR A 280 4.18 9.83 -35.18
CA TYR A 280 3.49 9.51 -36.42
C TYR A 280 2.87 10.76 -37.07
N ASN A 281 2.10 11.53 -36.29
CA ASN A 281 1.43 12.74 -36.78
C ASN A 281 2.42 13.80 -37.28
N TYR A 282 3.53 14.02 -36.58
CA TYR A 282 4.58 14.94 -37.04
C TYR A 282 5.34 14.42 -38.27
N GLY A 283 5.52 13.10 -38.37
CA GLY A 283 6.09 12.47 -39.57
C GLY A 283 5.24 12.71 -40.82
N GLU A 284 3.91 12.52 -40.72
CA GLU A 284 2.99 12.83 -41.82
C GLU A 284 2.94 14.32 -42.16
N LEU A 285 2.85 15.19 -41.14
CA LEU A 285 2.83 16.64 -41.32
C LEU A 285 4.09 17.13 -42.05
N SER A 286 5.27 16.63 -41.66
CA SER A 286 6.53 16.99 -42.30
C SER A 286 6.62 16.57 -43.77
N ARG A 287 6.03 15.42 -44.14
CA ARG A 287 5.95 14.98 -45.54
C ARG A 287 5.02 15.87 -46.37
N SER A 288 3.87 16.26 -45.82
CA SER A 288 2.91 17.11 -46.52
C SER A 288 3.42 18.53 -46.83
N TYR A 289 4.48 19.02 -46.17
CA TYR A 289 5.11 20.30 -46.47
C TYR A 289 6.27 20.20 -47.47
N LEU A 290 6.68 18.99 -47.84
CA LEU A 290 7.78 18.72 -48.77
C LEU A 290 7.30 18.30 -50.17
N ASP A 291 5.99 18.05 -50.33
CA ASP A 291 5.29 17.86 -51.62
C ASP A 291 4.57 19.15 -52.04
#